data_AF-A0A7Y4LXC3-F1
#
_entry.id   AF-A0A7Y4LXC3-F1
#
_cell.length_a   1.000
_cell.length_b   1.000
_cell.length_c   1.000
_cell.angle_alpha   90.00
_cell.angle_beta   90.00
_cell.angle_gamma   90.00
#
_symmetry.space_group_name_H-M   'P 1'
#
loop_
_entity.id
_entity.type
_entity.pdbx_description
1 polymer ?
#
loop_
_entity_poly.entity_id
_entity_poly.type
_entity_poly.pdbx_seq_one_letter_code
_entity_poly.pdbx_strand_id
1 'polypeptide(L)' 'MADRSGLKFVGFVFATITLAVMLTATMVVKSYADGVYTIEDTAFVRQ' A
#
# COMPACT_ATOMS: atom_id res chain seq x y z
N MET A 1 14.76 -25.96 -16.42
CA MET A 1 15.54 -24.73 -16.12
C MET A 1 14.63 -23.56 -16.44
N ALA A 2 14.23 -22.77 -15.44
CA ALA A 2 13.43 -21.57 -15.70
C ALA A 2 14.25 -20.62 -16.58
N ASP A 3 13.61 -20.03 -17.59
CA ASP A 3 14.28 -19.11 -18.49
C ASP A 3 14.77 -17.91 -17.65
N ARG A 4 16.10 -17.75 -17.55
CA ARG A 4 16.74 -16.78 -16.64
C ARG A 4 16.34 -15.35 -17.01
N SER A 5 16.00 -15.11 -18.27
CA SER A 5 15.47 -13.83 -18.76
C SER A 5 14.05 -13.58 -18.23
N GLY A 6 13.16 -14.57 -18.34
CA GLY A 6 11.79 -14.47 -17.85
C GLY A 6 11.71 -14.27 -16.34
N LEU A 7 12.56 -14.95 -15.57
CA LEU A 7 12.59 -14.81 -14.11
C LEU A 7 13.04 -13.41 -13.68
N LYS A 8 13.99 -12.79 -14.40
CA LYS A 8 14.41 -11.40 -14.15
C LYS A 8 13.29 -10.40 -14.43
N PHE A 9 12.53 -10.60 -15.51
CA PHE A 9 11.41 -9.74 -15.87
C PHE A 9 10.31 -9.77 -14.80
N VAL A 10 9.91 -10.97 -14.36
CA VAL A 10 8.90 -11.15 -13.31
C VAL A 10 9.38 -10.53 -11.98
N GLY A 11 10.66 -10.72 -11.63
CA GLY A 11 11.25 -10.11 -10.44
C GLY A 11 11.22 -8.58 -10.48
N PHE A 12 11.48 -7.98 -11.65
CA PHE A 12 11.39 -6.53 -11.82
C PHE A 12 9.95 -6.03 -11.65
N VAL A 13 8.96 -6.70 -12.28
CA VAL A 13 7.55 -6.36 -12.13
C VAL A 13 7.13 -6.45 -10.66
N PHE A 14 7.47 -7.55 -9.98
CA PHE A 14 7.17 -7.72 -8.56
C PHE A 14 7.76 -6.60 -7.69
N ALA A 15 9.02 -6.23 -7.93
CA ALA A 15 9.67 -5.15 -7.19
C ALA A 15 8.96 -3.80 -7.41
N THR A 16 8.58 -3.47 -8.65
CA THR A 16 7.86 -2.22 -8.95
C THR A 16 6.48 -2.19 -8.30
N ILE A 17 5.74 -3.31 -8.31
CA ILE A 17 4.44 -3.42 -7.63
C ILE A 17 4.62 -3.26 -6.13
N THR A 18 5.62 -3.93 -5.55
CA THR A 18 5.93 -3.83 -4.11
C THR A 18 6.21 -2.38 -3.72
N LEU A 19 7.01 -1.67 -4.52
CA LEU A 19 7.31 -0.26 -4.31
C LEU A 19 6.05 0.61 -4.40
N ALA A 20 5.22 0.41 -5.43
CA ALA A 20 3.97 1.17 -5.60
C ALA A 20 3.00 0.94 -4.43
N VAL A 21 2.86 -0.31 -3.99
CA VAL A 21 2.04 -0.67 -2.83
C VAL A 21 2.57 -0.02 -1.56
N MET A 22 3.89 -0.07 -1.34
CA MET A 22 4.51 0.53 -0.16
C MET A 22 4.32 2.05 -0.13
N LEU A 23 4.50 2.74 -1.26
CA LEU A 23 4.24 4.17 -1.38
C LEU A 23 2.77 4.52 -1.13
N THR A 24 1.85 3.72 -1.68
CA THR A 24 0.41 3.93 -1.46
C THR A 24 0.06 3.74 0.01
N ALA A 25 0.58 2.70 0.66
CA ALA A 25 0.35 2.45 2.07
C ALA A 25 0.88 3.58 2.96
N THR A 26 2.08 4.11 2.67
CA THR A 26 2.61 5.25 3.43
C THR A 26 1.81 6.53 3.18
N MET A 27 1.31 6.76 1.95
CA MET A 27 0.40 7.87 1.68
C MET A 27 -0.89 7.76 2.50
N VAL A 28 -1.48 6.57 2.59
CA VAL A 28 -2.68 6.32 3.39
C VAL A 28 -2.41 6.61 4.86
N VAL A 29 -1.39 6.00 5.46
CA VAL A 29 -1.05 6.23 6.88
C VAL A 29 -0.73 7.70 7.15
N LYS A 30 0.05 8.32 6.26
CA LYS A 30 0.37 9.75 6.35
C LYS A 30 -0.89 10.61 6.29
N SER A 31 -1.82 10.32 5.38
CA SER A 31 -3.06 11.09 5.24
C SER A 31 -3.98 10.96 6.45
N TYR A 32 -3.95 9.84 7.18
CA TYR A 32 -4.60 9.73 8.49
C TYR A 32 -3.92 10.63 9.53
N ALA A 33 -2.59 10.67 9.56
CA ALA A 33 -1.84 11.54 10.48
C ALA A 33 -2.03 13.03 10.17
N ASP A 34 -2.12 13.39 8.89
CA ASP A 34 -2.37 14.76 8.41
C ASP A 34 -3.85 15.19 8.60
N GLY A 35 -4.71 14.31 9.12
CA GLY A 35 -6.13 14.61 9.37
C GLY A 35 -7.00 14.72 8.12
N VAL A 36 -6.51 14.26 6.95
CA VAL A 36 -7.25 14.27 5.68
C VAL A 36 -8.41 13.27 5.71
N TYR A 37 -8.26 12.17 6.46
CA TYR A 37 -9.32 11.21 6.75
C TYR A 37 -9.75 11.32 8.21
N THR A 38 -11.03 11.61 8.46
CA THR A 38 -11.62 11.57 9.80
C THR A 38 -12.16 10.16 10.05
N ILE A 39 -11.68 9.49 11.10
CA ILE A 39 -12.40 8.33 11.65
C ILE A 39 -13.64 8.92 12.32
N GLU A 40 -14.78 8.94 11.62
CA GLU A 40 -16.04 9.23 12.30
C GLU A 40 -16.26 8.10 13.30
N ASP A 41 -16.15 8.43 14.59
CA ASP A 41 -16.41 7.52 15.70
C ASP A 41 -17.91 7.19 15.75
N THR A 42 -18.39 6.44 14.77
CA THR A 42 -19.75 5.91 14.75
C THR A 42 -19.93 4.76 15.76
N ALA A 43 -18.96 4.52 16.65
CA ALA A 43 -19.01 3.50 17.69
C ALA A 43 -19.16 4.09 19.12
N PHE A 44 -19.00 5.40 19.32
CA PHE A 44 -19.22 6.05 20.62
C PHE A 44 -20.26 7.19 20.55
N VAL A 45 -21.39 6.95 19.87
CA VAL A 45 -22.60 7.77 20.11
C VAL A 45 -23.69 6.85 20.64
N ARG A 46 -23.64 6.67 21.97
CA ARG A 46 -24.70 6.21 22.87
C ARG A 46 -25.43 4.90 22.52
N GLN A 47 -25.03 3.81 23.19
CA GLN A 47 -25.96 2.92 23.89
C GLN A 47 -25.43 2.64 25.29
#